data_AF-A0A4Y2J0L3-F1
#
_entry.id   AF-A0A4Y2J0L3-F1
#
_cell.length_a   1.000
_cell.length_b   1.000
_cell.length_c   1.000
_cell.angle_alpha   90.00
_cell.angle_beta   90.00
_cell.angle_gamma   90.00
#
_symmetry.space_group_name_H-M   'P 1'
#
loop_
_entity.id
_entity.type
_entity.pdbx_description
1 polymer ?
#
loop_
_entity_poly.entity_id
_entity_poly.type
_entity_poly.pdbx_seq_one_letter_code
_entity_poly.pdbx_strand_id
1 'polypeptide(L)'
;MTSENCGLSKSRVWTILNESGAHPYRSTPVQVLLPTDAETRYTWCNFVVNNLGDRPTSLADIIWTDEPCFSRNGMCNRQNVHTCSLENPRYAVEVRH
;
A
#
# COMPACT_ATOMS: atom_id res chain seq x y z
N MET A 1 15.42 9.96 -4.18
CA MET A 1 16.66 10.10 -4.98
C MET A 1 17.17 8.70 -5.29
N THR A 2 17.07 8.23 -6.52
CA THR A 2 17.63 6.93 -6.96
C THR A 2 18.95 7.19 -7.70
N SER A 3 19.91 6.27 -7.61
CA SER A 3 21.22 6.42 -8.27
C SER A 3 21.11 6.63 -9.79
N GLU A 4 20.10 6.02 -10.39
CA GLU A 4 19.79 6.14 -11.83
C GLU A 4 19.42 7.56 -12.24
N ASN A 5 18.77 8.33 -11.36
CA ASN A 5 18.33 9.70 -11.66
C ASN A 5 19.45 10.74 -11.49
N CYS A 6 20.55 10.38 -10.83
CA CYS A 6 21.61 11.34 -10.47
C CYS A 6 22.91 11.11 -11.25
N GLY A 7 23.03 10.04 -12.04
CA GLY A 7 24.29 9.66 -12.70
C GLY A 7 25.42 9.29 -11.72
N LEU A 8 25.09 9.06 -10.44
CA LEU A 8 26.04 8.76 -9.38
C LEU A 8 26.05 7.26 -9.07
N SER A 9 27.18 6.74 -8.59
CA SER A 9 27.23 5.37 -8.07
C SER A 9 26.33 5.22 -6.85
N LYS A 10 25.77 4.01 -6.64
CA LYS A 10 24.95 3.70 -5.46
C LYS A 10 25.65 4.05 -4.15
N SER A 11 26.95 3.74 -4.07
CA SER A 11 27.77 4.05 -2.89
C SER A 11 27.86 5.55 -2.64
N ARG A 12 28.04 6.37 -3.69
CA ARG A 12 28.11 7.82 -3.55
C ARG A 12 26.78 8.41 -3.10
N VAL A 13 25.66 7.92 -3.63
CA VAL A 13 24.31 8.31 -3.16
C VAL A 13 24.12 7.95 -1.69
N TRP A 14 24.56 6.76 -1.27
CA TRP A 14 24.44 6.33 0.11
C TRP A 14 25.27 7.19 1.07
N THR A 15 26.50 7.55 0.70
CA THR A 15 27.33 8.48 1.47
C THR A 15 26.63 9.82 1.67
N ILE A 16 26.10 10.41 0.59
CA ILE A 16 25.41 11.71 0.64
C ILE A 16 24.17 11.65 1.55
N LEU A 17 23.37 10.58 1.44
CA LEU A 17 22.19 10.39 2.29
C LEU A 17 22.57 10.27 3.78
N ASN A 18 23.65 9.56 4.09
CA ASN A 18 24.12 9.41 5.45
C ASN A 18 24.72 10.71 6.02
N GLU A 19 25.51 11.43 5.23
CA GLU A 19 26.08 12.74 5.59
C GLU A 19 25.00 13.80 5.82
N SER A 20 23.91 13.75 5.06
CA SER A 20 22.76 14.65 5.24
C SER A 20 21.85 14.25 6.41
N GLY A 21 22.03 13.07 7.02
CA GLY A 21 21.15 12.57 8.08
C GLY A 21 19.80 12.06 7.58
N ALA A 22 19.67 11.76 6.28
CA ALA A 22 18.46 11.22 5.71
C ALA A 22 18.34 9.70 5.96
N HIS A 23 17.13 9.26 6.32
CA HIS A 23 16.83 7.87 6.61
C HIS A 23 15.86 7.26 5.58
N PRO A 24 16.00 5.97 5.25
CA PRO A 24 15.10 5.29 4.32
C PRO A 24 13.75 4.97 4.98
N TYR A 25 12.66 5.49 4.42
CA TYR A 25 11.29 5.19 4.83
C TYR A 25 10.56 4.38 3.76
N ARG A 26 9.68 3.47 4.19
CA ARG A 26 8.80 2.70 3.29
C ARG A 26 7.49 3.43 3.09
N SER A 27 6.98 3.41 1.86
CA SER A 27 5.68 3.96 1.55
C SER A 27 4.56 2.98 1.88
N THR A 28 3.49 3.45 2.52
CA THR A 28 2.33 2.64 2.84
C THR A 28 1.45 2.45 1.61
N PRO A 29 1.15 1.21 1.18
CA PRO A 29 0.15 0.98 0.13
C PRO A 29 -1.21 1.35 0.64
N VAL A 30 -1.94 2.15 -0.13
CA VAL A 30 -3.35 2.41 0.11
C VAL A 30 -4.13 2.04 -1.14
N GLN A 31 -5.33 1.51 -0.97
CA GLN A 31 -6.26 1.29 -2.07
C GLN A 31 -6.63 2.65 -2.68
N VAL A 32 -6.76 2.72 -4.01
CA VAL A 32 -7.40 3.86 -4.67
C VAL A 32 -8.88 3.83 -4.29
N LEU A 33 -9.39 4.91 -3.70
CA LEU A 33 -10.82 5.06 -3.39
C LEU A 33 -11.45 6.05 -4.37
N LEU A 34 -12.54 5.63 -5.00
CA LEU A 34 -13.42 6.51 -5.74
C LEU A 34 -14.34 7.26 -4.76
N PRO A 35 -14.85 8.45 -5.12
CA PRO A 35 -15.75 9.22 -4.25
C PRO A 35 -16.99 8.44 -3.78
N THR A 36 -17.48 7.52 -4.62
CA THR A 36 -18.65 6.65 -4.34
C THR A 36 -18.35 5.50 -3.39
N ASP A 37 -17.08 5.16 -3.18
CA ASP A 37 -16.70 3.99 -2.39
C ASP A 37 -17.01 4.19 -0.92
N ALA A 38 -16.92 5.42 -0.40
CA ALA A 38 -17.19 5.69 1.01
C ALA A 38 -18.62 5.32 1.40
N GLU A 39 -19.60 5.77 0.61
CA GLU A 39 -21.02 5.49 0.83
C GLU A 39 -21.35 4.00 0.63
N THR A 40 -20.81 3.39 -0.43
CA THR A 40 -21.04 1.97 -0.73
C THR A 40 -20.48 1.08 0.38
N ARG A 41 -19.27 1.38 0.87
CA ARG A 41 -18.64 0.66 1.98
C ARG A 41 -19.39 0.86 3.28
N TYR A 42 -19.87 2.06 3.58
CA TYR A 42 -20.63 2.31 4.79
C TYR A 42 -21.96 1.54 4.79
N THR A 43 -22.64 1.54 3.65
CA THR A 43 -23.88 0.77 3.43
C THR A 43 -23.65 -0.72 3.64
N TRP A 44 -22.58 -1.26 3.04
CA TRP A 44 -22.18 -2.65 3.23
C TRP A 44 -21.87 -2.98 4.70
N CYS A 45 -21.07 -2.14 5.37
CA CYS A 45 -20.73 -2.34 6.79
C CYS A 45 -22.00 -2.38 7.66
N ASN A 46 -22.93 -1.45 7.46
CA ASN A 46 -24.19 -1.43 8.20
C ASN A 46 -25.04 -2.68 7.93
N PHE A 47 -25.12 -3.12 6.66
CA PHE A 47 -25.78 -4.37 6.31
C PHE A 47 -25.16 -5.54 7.09
N VAL A 48 -23.84 -5.69 7.10
CA VAL A 48 -23.15 -6.78 7.81
C VAL A 48 -23.41 -6.72 9.32
N VAL A 49 -23.29 -5.55 9.94
CA VAL A 49 -23.50 -5.38 11.38
C VAL A 49 -24.93 -5.76 11.78
N ASN A 50 -25.94 -5.33 11.00
CA ASN A 50 -27.33 -5.66 11.28
C ASN A 50 -27.60 -7.16 11.11
N ASN A 51 -27.09 -7.78 10.04
CA ASN A 51 -27.25 -9.23 9.80
C ASN A 51 -26.58 -10.08 10.88
N LEU A 52 -25.45 -9.63 11.44
CA LEU A 52 -24.78 -10.31 12.55
C LEU A 52 -25.54 -10.17 13.86
N GLY A 53 -26.23 -9.04 14.08
CA GLY A 53 -27.12 -8.84 15.22
C GLY A 53 -28.33 -9.78 15.20
N ASP A 54 -28.92 -9.98 14.02
CA ASP A 54 -30.09 -10.85 13.85
C ASP A 54 -29.71 -12.35 13.79
N ARG A 55 -28.65 -12.69 13.04
CA ARG A 55 -28.11 -14.05 12.91
C ARG A 55 -26.58 -14.04 12.97
N PRO A 56 -25.97 -14.41 14.10
CA PRO A 56 -24.52 -14.39 14.29
C PRO A 56 -23.71 -15.25 13.31
N THR A 57 -24.34 -16.22 12.64
CA THR A 57 -23.70 -17.12 11.66
C THR A 57 -23.86 -16.66 10.20
N SER A 58 -24.48 -15.51 9.94
CA SER A 58 -24.81 -15.03 8.59
C SER A 58 -23.61 -14.93 7.64
N LEU A 59 -22.42 -14.62 8.15
CA LEU A 59 -21.19 -14.59 7.34
C LEU A 59 -20.66 -15.98 6.96
N ALA A 60 -21.03 -17.03 7.69
CA ALA A 60 -20.61 -18.40 7.40
C ALA A 60 -21.30 -18.98 6.15
N ASP A 61 -22.45 -18.42 5.78
CA ASP A 61 -23.20 -18.81 4.58
C ASP A 61 -22.61 -18.21 3.28
N ILE A 62 -21.65 -17.28 3.40
CA ILE A 62 -21.04 -16.58 2.26
C ILE A 62 -19.83 -17.37 1.74
N ILE A 63 -19.87 -17.73 0.45
CA ILE A 63 -18.71 -18.28 -0.26
C ILE A 63 -17.96 -17.11 -0.90
N TRP A 64 -16.73 -16.88 -0.43
CA TRP A 64 -15.85 -15.83 -0.95
C TRP A 64 -15.03 -16.34 -2.13
N THR A 65 -14.89 -15.51 -3.17
CA THR A 65 -14.11 -15.81 -4.36
C THR A 65 -13.33 -14.57 -4.78
N ASP A 66 -12.06 -14.73 -5.16
CA ASP A 66 -11.28 -13.71 -5.87
C ASP A 66 -10.54 -14.34 -7.06
N GLU A 67 -10.00 -13.48 -7.93
CA GLU A 67 -9.05 -13.88 -8.97
C GLU A 67 -7.66 -13.28 -8.65
N PRO A 68 -6.65 -14.11 -8.36
CA PRO A 68 -5.29 -13.62 -8.18
C PRO A 68 -4.57 -13.49 -9.53
N CYS A 69 -3.87 -12.37 -9.73
CA CYS A 69 -3.01 -12.17 -10.89
C CYS A 69 -1.56 -12.61 -10.58
N PHE A 70 -1.01 -13.51 -11.39
CA PHE A 70 0.39 -13.94 -11.30
C PHE A 70 1.13 -13.55 -12.58
N SER A 71 2.18 -12.74 -12.46
CA SER A 71 3.02 -12.33 -13.60
C SER A 71 4.37 -13.06 -13.59
N ARG A 72 4.85 -13.42 -14.79
CA ARG A 72 6.11 -14.18 -14.98
C ARG A 72 7.37 -13.34 -14.73
N ASN A 73 7.28 -12.03 -14.86
CA ASN A 73 8.43 -11.13 -14.92
C ASN A 73 8.79 -10.48 -13.57
N GLY A 74 8.20 -10.98 -12.47
CA GLY A 74 8.43 -10.47 -11.14
C GLY A 74 7.68 -9.15 -10.92
N MET A 75 6.73 -9.17 -10.00
CA MET A 75 6.28 -7.92 -9.40
C MET A 75 7.51 -7.18 -8.86
N CYS A 76 7.58 -5.87 -9.08
CA CYS A 76 8.59 -5.06 -8.40
C CYS A 76 8.50 -5.38 -6.90
N ASN A 77 9.57 -5.89 -6.29
CA ASN A 77 9.54 -6.21 -4.87
C ASN A 77 9.35 -4.89 -4.12
N ARG A 78 8.12 -4.63 -3.73
CA ARG A 78 7.71 -3.40 -3.06
C ARG A 78 8.44 -3.19 -1.74
N GLN A 79 9.00 -4.25 -1.15
CA GLN A 79 9.86 -4.17 0.04
C GLN A 79 11.17 -3.42 -0.21
N ASN A 80 11.62 -3.32 -1.47
CA ASN A 80 12.85 -2.63 -1.87
C ASN A 80 12.61 -1.16 -2.23
N VAL A 81 11.36 -0.69 -2.23
CA VAL A 81 11.02 0.70 -2.55
C VAL A 81 11.10 1.53 -1.27
N HIS A 82 12.12 2.38 -1.20
CA HIS A 82 12.36 3.28 -0.08
C HIS A 82 12.56 4.73 -0.54
N THR A 83 12.00 5.66 0.22
CA THR A 83 12.22 7.10 0.05
C THR A 83 13.06 7.58 1.21
N CYS A 84 14.22 8.18 0.92
CA CYS A 84 15.07 8.75 1.96
C CYS A 84 14.66 10.20 2.25
N SER A 85 14.51 10.54 3.53
CA SER A 85 14.10 11.86 4.02
C SER A 85 14.70 12.13 5.40
N LEU A 86 14.80 13.39 5.82
CA LEU A 86 15.23 13.75 7.17
C LEU A 86 14.19 13.30 8.21
N GLU A 87 12.92 13.52 7.90
CA GLU A 87 11.78 13.11 8.72
C GLU A 87 10.90 12.09 7.99
N ASN A 88 10.13 11.31 8.75
CA ASN A 88 9.21 10.33 8.18
C ASN A 88 8.09 11.05 7.40
N PRO A 89 8.03 10.90 6.07
CA PRO A 89 7.06 11.62 5.24
C PRO A 89 5.64 11.05 5.34
N ARG A 90 5.43 9.92 6.03
CA ARG A 90 4.15 9.18 6.10
C ARG A 90 3.52 8.98 4.72
N TYR A 91 4.38 8.72 3.73
CA TYR A 91 3.97 8.70 2.34
C TYR A 91 3.08 7.48 2.05
N ALA A 92 1.87 7.75 1.59
CA ALA A 92 0.95 6.76 1.09
C ALA A 92 1.04 6.70 -0.45
N VAL A 93 1.07 5.50 -1.00
CA VAL A 93 1.04 5.26 -2.44
C VAL A 93 -0.23 4.50 -2.75
N GLU A 94 -1.07 5.13 -3.56
CA GLU A 94 -2.24 4.50 -4.14
C GLU A 94 -1.84 3.35 -5.08
N VAL A 95 -2.44 2.19 -4.87
CA VAL A 95 -2.20 0.99 -5.66
C VAL A 95 -3.52 0.55 -6.26
N ARG A 96 -3.52 0.31 -7.58
CA ARG A 96 -4.58 -0.46 -8.22
C ARG A 96 -4.20 -1.94 -8.12
N HIS A 97 -5.13 -2.73 -7.57
CA HIS A 97 -5.05 -4.18 -7.59
C HIS A 97 -5.17 -4.71 -9.01
#